data_AF-A0AAW5EJ68-F1
#
_entry.id   AF-A0AAW5EJ68-F1
#
_cell.length_a   1.000
_cell.length_b   1.000
_cell.length_c   1.000
_cell.angle_alpha   90.00
_cell.angle_beta   90.00
_cell.angle_gamma   90.00
#
_symmetry.space_group_name_H-M   'P 1'
#
loop_
_entity.id
_entity.type
_entity.pdbx_description
1 polymer ?
#
loop_
_entity_poly.entity_id
_entity_poly.type
_entity_poly.pdbx_seq_one_letter_code
_entity_poly.pdbx_strand_id
1 'polypeptide(L)'
;VGATPMDRCEWIASHKESGSREVFATLTNNKNRTQANAANPRTKNLYGQILKWIPKNSHKDDEFTWEIFTLVGNPDNQKGLNKGSNNITSENKFNSPDGLKFDRDGRLWIQTDGSYSNKGEYAGMGNNCMLAANPKTGEIKRFLTGPIACEITGIAFDEDYTTMFVGIQHPGEGLKGSTFPYG
;
A
#
# COMPACT_ATOMS: atom_id res chain seq x y z
N VAL A 1 18.34 16.05 14.93
CA VAL A 1 16.96 16.22 15.45
C VAL A 1 16.30 14.93 15.94
N GLY A 2 16.90 13.73 15.77
CA GLY A 2 16.37 12.50 16.42
C GLY A 2 15.10 11.91 15.78
N ALA A 3 14.90 12.11 14.48
CA ALA A 3 13.75 11.55 13.76
C ALA A 3 13.73 10.01 13.81
N THR A 4 12.53 9.43 13.83
CA THR A 4 12.34 7.98 13.83
C THR A 4 12.71 7.38 12.47
N PRO A 5 13.62 6.38 12.41
CA PRO A 5 13.90 5.68 11.16
C PRO A 5 12.71 4.79 10.74
N MET A 6 12.21 5.00 9.53
CA MET A 6 11.00 4.36 9.00
C MET A 6 11.30 3.25 7.98
N ASP A 7 10.34 2.35 7.78
CA ASP A 7 10.41 1.28 6.78
C ASP A 7 10.06 1.78 5.37
N ARG A 8 11.02 2.41 4.70
CA ARG A 8 10.90 2.90 3.30
C ARG A 8 9.58 3.62 3.04
N CYS A 9 9.47 4.85 3.53
CA CYS A 9 8.34 5.71 3.24
C CYS A 9 8.29 6.04 1.74
N GLU A 10 7.15 5.82 1.08
CA GLU A 10 6.94 6.14 -0.33
C GLU A 10 5.83 7.19 -0.49
N TRP A 11 4.67 6.84 -1.05
CA TRP A 11 3.63 7.84 -1.33
C TRP A 11 2.88 8.27 -0.06
N ILE A 12 2.46 9.53 -0.07
CA ILE A 12 1.63 10.14 0.97
C ILE A 12 0.38 10.72 0.32
N ALA A 13 -0.80 10.44 0.90
CA ALA A 13 -2.08 10.96 0.43
C ALA A 13 -2.89 11.54 1.58
N SER A 14 -3.44 12.75 1.38
CA SER A 14 -4.41 13.37 2.29
C SER A 14 -5.84 13.09 1.86
N HIS A 15 -6.70 12.79 2.83
CA HIS A 15 -8.12 12.54 2.59
C HIS A 15 -8.81 13.79 2.01
N LYS A 16 -9.71 13.59 1.04
CA LYS A 16 -10.31 14.68 0.24
C LYS A 16 -11.62 15.25 0.81
N GLU A 17 -12.30 14.53 1.70
CA GLU A 17 -13.49 15.04 2.40
C GLU A 17 -13.19 16.37 3.09
N SER A 18 -14.03 17.37 2.84
CA SER A 18 -13.86 18.72 3.37
C SER A 18 -13.77 18.69 4.89
N GLY A 19 -12.71 19.30 5.44
CA GLY A 19 -12.45 19.33 6.89
C GLY A 19 -11.78 18.08 7.45
N SER A 20 -11.61 17.01 6.66
CA SER A 20 -10.76 15.89 7.06
C SER A 20 -9.30 16.33 7.14
N ARG A 21 -8.59 15.79 8.12
CA ARG A 21 -7.16 16.02 8.35
C ARG A 21 -6.34 14.74 8.27
N GLU A 22 -6.99 13.64 7.89
CA GLU A 22 -6.36 12.33 7.83
C GLU A 22 -5.35 12.29 6.68
N VAL A 23 -4.15 11.80 6.99
CA VAL A 23 -3.08 11.61 6.02
C VAL A 23 -2.58 10.18 6.15
N PHE A 24 -2.29 9.56 5.01
CA PHE A 24 -1.85 8.19 4.89
C PHE A 24 -0.49 8.13 4.20
N ALA A 25 0.39 7.24 4.64
CA ALA A 25 1.65 6.96 3.97
C ALA A 25 1.91 5.47 3.86
N THR A 26 2.46 5.05 2.74
CA THR A 26 3.01 3.71 2.59
C THR A 26 4.41 3.62 3.19
N LEU A 27 4.63 2.51 3.87
CA LEU A 27 5.94 2.03 4.30
C LEU A 27 6.15 0.69 3.60
N THR A 28 6.74 0.73 2.40
CA THR A 28 6.62 -0.36 1.41
C THR A 28 7.23 -1.67 1.92
N ASN A 29 8.40 -1.65 2.55
CA ASN A 29 9.03 -2.78 3.21
C ASN A 29 10.34 -2.36 3.87
N ASN A 30 10.92 -3.23 4.69
CA ASN A 30 12.30 -3.10 5.16
C ASN A 30 12.87 -4.45 5.61
N LYS A 31 13.36 -5.24 4.65
CA LYS A 31 14.01 -6.53 4.93
C LYS A 31 15.25 -6.40 5.81
N ASN A 32 15.82 -5.20 5.92
CA ASN A 32 16.99 -4.90 6.73
C ASN A 32 16.63 -4.39 8.14
N ARG A 33 15.35 -4.24 8.50
CA ARG A 33 14.97 -3.82 9.86
C ARG A 33 15.43 -4.85 10.89
N THR A 34 16.31 -4.44 11.78
CA THR A 34 16.85 -5.27 12.86
C THR A 34 16.15 -5.06 14.19
N GLN A 35 15.59 -3.88 14.43
CA GLN A 35 14.87 -3.54 15.66
C GLN A 35 13.47 -3.04 15.34
N ALA A 36 12.45 -3.65 15.96
CA ALA A 36 11.07 -3.18 15.85
C ALA A 36 10.83 -1.95 16.73
N ASN A 37 9.87 -1.12 16.33
CA ASN A 37 9.29 -0.07 17.16
C ASN A 37 7.79 0.03 16.86
N ALA A 38 7.08 0.95 17.54
CA ALA A 38 5.64 1.04 17.42
C ALA A 38 5.15 1.26 15.97
N ALA A 39 5.83 2.12 15.19
CA ALA A 39 5.45 2.41 13.80
C ALA A 39 6.01 1.39 12.78
N ASN A 40 7.00 0.59 13.19
CA ASN A 40 7.69 -0.41 12.37
C ASN A 40 7.77 -1.72 13.17
N PRO A 41 6.65 -2.44 13.31
CA PRO A 41 6.51 -3.47 14.35
C PRO A 41 7.20 -4.80 14.00
N ARG A 42 7.78 -4.93 12.80
CA ARG A 42 8.43 -6.15 12.32
C ARG A 42 9.91 -5.93 12.07
N THR A 43 10.72 -6.87 12.52
CA THR A 43 12.07 -7.07 11.98
C THR A 43 11.96 -7.82 10.66
N LYS A 44 12.91 -7.61 9.75
CA LYS A 44 12.91 -8.20 8.39
C LYS A 44 11.55 -8.05 7.69
N ASN A 45 10.99 -6.85 7.73
CA ASN A 45 9.67 -6.56 7.20
C ASN A 45 9.63 -6.76 5.67
N LEU A 46 8.99 -7.84 5.22
CA LEU A 46 8.89 -8.19 3.80
C LEU A 46 7.70 -7.53 3.10
N TYR A 47 6.65 -7.21 3.84
CA TYR A 47 5.32 -6.96 3.28
C TYR A 47 4.88 -5.50 3.30
N GLY A 48 5.39 -4.71 4.25
CA GLY A 48 5.04 -3.30 4.39
C GLY A 48 3.75 -3.02 5.16
N GLN A 49 3.47 -1.74 5.34
CA GLN A 49 2.30 -1.24 6.07
C GLN A 49 1.87 0.12 5.54
N ILE A 50 0.64 0.53 5.89
CA ILE A 50 0.16 1.88 5.65
C ILE A 50 -0.06 2.54 7.00
N LEU A 51 0.64 3.64 7.24
CA LEU A 51 0.41 4.50 8.39
C LEU A 51 -0.70 5.51 8.08
N LYS A 52 -1.45 5.86 9.11
CA LYS A 52 -2.42 6.95 9.11
C LYS A 52 -2.08 7.89 10.26
N TRP A 53 -2.13 9.20 10.02
CA TRP A 53 -2.03 10.18 11.10
C TRP A 53 -3.02 11.33 10.92
N ILE A 54 -3.31 11.99 12.04
CA ILE A 54 -4.24 13.11 12.14
C ILE A 54 -3.56 14.20 12.99
N PRO A 55 -3.21 15.36 12.41
CA PRO A 55 -2.76 16.52 13.17
C PRO A 55 -3.79 16.94 14.23
N LYS A 56 -3.36 17.52 15.35
CA LYS A 56 -4.21 17.78 16.53
C LYS A 56 -5.42 18.66 16.27
N ASN A 57 -5.24 19.84 15.65
CA ASN A 57 -6.30 20.79 15.27
C ASN A 57 -6.22 21.18 13.79
N SER A 58 -5.01 21.32 13.26
CA SER A 58 -4.75 21.87 11.92
C SER A 58 -3.54 21.20 11.28
N HIS A 59 -3.46 21.20 9.94
CA HIS A 59 -2.25 20.76 9.22
C HIS A 59 -1.00 21.62 9.48
N LYS A 60 -1.16 22.74 10.21
CA LYS A 60 -0.03 23.57 10.68
C LYS A 60 0.54 23.12 12.02
N ASP A 61 -0.14 22.20 12.71
CA ASP A 61 0.29 21.73 14.02
C ASP A 61 1.46 20.74 13.87
N ASP A 62 2.35 20.76 14.85
CA ASP A 62 3.51 19.88 14.97
C ASP A 62 3.20 18.58 15.72
N GLU A 63 2.04 18.51 16.36
CA GLU A 63 1.52 17.32 17.05
C GLU A 63 0.46 16.59 16.21
N PHE A 64 0.55 15.25 16.19
CA PHE A 64 -0.43 14.38 15.54
C PHE A 64 -0.61 13.08 16.33
N THR A 65 -1.79 12.48 16.20
CA THR A 65 -1.99 11.07 16.55
C THR A 65 -1.78 10.20 15.31
N TRP A 66 -1.37 8.95 15.50
CA TRP A 66 -1.14 8.03 14.39
C TRP A 66 -1.53 6.60 14.74
N GLU A 67 -1.80 5.82 13.71
CA GLU A 67 -2.07 4.39 13.78
C GLU A 67 -1.54 3.65 12.53
N ILE A 68 -1.40 2.33 12.61
CA ILE A 68 -1.19 1.48 11.43
C ILE A 68 -2.58 1.15 10.86
N PHE A 69 -2.94 1.77 9.74
CA PHE A 69 -4.21 1.52 9.05
C PHE A 69 -4.30 0.08 8.52
N THR A 70 -3.20 -0.41 7.94
CA THR A 70 -3.08 -1.81 7.57
C THR A 70 -1.64 -2.27 7.70
N LEU A 71 -1.46 -3.42 8.35
CA LEU A 71 -0.20 -4.15 8.39
C LEU A 71 -0.31 -5.25 7.33
N VAL A 72 0.36 -5.07 6.20
CA VAL A 72 0.23 -5.98 5.05
C VAL A 72 0.92 -7.30 5.37
N GLY A 73 0.40 -8.44 4.91
CA GLY A 73 0.97 -9.76 5.20
C GLY A 73 0.34 -10.88 4.37
N ASN A 74 0.73 -12.12 4.66
CA ASN A 74 0.18 -13.31 4.00
C ASN A 74 -0.57 -14.20 4.99
N PRO A 75 -1.90 -14.09 5.08
CA PRO A 75 -2.67 -14.82 6.09
C PRO A 75 -2.75 -16.32 5.86
N ASP A 76 -2.43 -16.79 4.65
CA ASP A 76 -2.58 -18.19 4.24
C ASP A 76 -1.43 -19.07 4.71
N ASN A 77 -0.23 -18.49 4.83
CA ASN A 77 0.97 -19.26 5.16
C ASN A 77 1.89 -18.63 6.22
N GLN A 78 1.58 -17.42 6.71
CA GLN A 78 2.32 -16.77 7.79
C GLN A 78 1.58 -16.78 9.12
N LYS A 79 2.33 -16.47 10.19
CA LYS A 79 1.82 -16.36 11.56
C LYS A 79 2.25 -15.03 12.19
N GLY A 80 1.61 -14.68 13.31
CA GLY A 80 1.91 -13.44 14.03
C GLY A 80 1.75 -12.21 13.14
N LEU A 81 2.67 -11.24 13.26
CA LEU A 81 2.63 -9.99 12.50
C LEU A 81 2.84 -10.18 10.98
N ASN A 82 3.43 -11.29 10.54
CA ASN A 82 3.59 -11.58 9.11
C ASN A 82 2.29 -12.07 8.45
N LYS A 83 1.30 -12.48 9.24
CA LYS A 83 -0.06 -12.77 8.78
C LYS A 83 -0.76 -11.51 8.22
N GLY A 84 -0.38 -10.34 8.72
CA GLY A 84 -1.04 -9.07 8.48
C GLY A 84 -2.11 -8.75 9.52
N SER A 85 -2.66 -7.53 9.46
CA SER A 85 -3.77 -7.07 10.29
C SER A 85 -5.10 -7.71 9.87
N ASN A 86 -6.14 -7.55 10.69
CA ASN A 86 -7.44 -8.22 10.48
C ASN A 86 -8.15 -7.87 9.16
N ASN A 87 -7.81 -6.74 8.53
CA ASN A 87 -8.31 -6.33 7.23
C ASN A 87 -7.53 -6.92 6.04
N ILE A 88 -6.52 -7.76 6.29
CA ILE A 88 -5.85 -8.57 5.27
C ILE A 88 -6.39 -10.00 5.33
N THR A 89 -6.92 -10.47 4.20
CA THR A 89 -7.57 -11.77 4.03
C THR A 89 -6.93 -12.55 2.89
N SER A 90 -7.27 -13.83 2.77
CA SER A 90 -6.82 -14.68 1.66
C SER A 90 -7.18 -14.10 0.29
N GLU A 91 -8.34 -13.42 0.20
CA GLU A 91 -8.88 -12.84 -1.03
C GLU A 91 -8.19 -11.53 -1.41
N ASN A 92 -7.82 -10.71 -0.43
CA ASN A 92 -7.29 -9.36 -0.70
C ASN A 92 -5.78 -9.20 -0.48
N LYS A 93 -5.07 -10.21 0.04
CA LYS A 93 -3.63 -10.13 0.36
C LYS A 93 -2.77 -9.58 -0.77
N PHE A 94 -1.79 -8.75 -0.42
CA PHE A 94 -0.84 -8.12 -1.32
C PHE A 94 0.49 -7.93 -0.58
N ASN A 95 1.50 -7.33 -1.22
CA ASN A 95 2.73 -6.93 -0.54
C ASN A 95 3.27 -5.63 -1.15
N SER A 96 4.08 -4.94 -0.37
CA SER A 96 4.79 -3.72 -0.78
C SER A 96 3.85 -2.64 -1.34
N PRO A 97 2.92 -2.13 -0.51
CA PRO A 97 2.16 -0.96 -0.92
C PRO A 97 3.12 0.19 -1.19
N ASP A 98 2.92 0.86 -2.31
CA ASP A 98 3.70 2.01 -2.74
C ASP A 98 2.76 3.19 -3.04
N GLY A 99 2.17 3.24 -4.24
CA GLY A 99 1.32 4.34 -4.66
C GLY A 99 0.04 4.51 -3.82
N LEU A 100 -0.33 5.76 -3.51
CA LEU A 100 -1.57 6.12 -2.83
C LEU A 100 -2.29 7.30 -3.48
N LYS A 101 -3.63 7.23 -3.54
CA LYS A 101 -4.46 8.38 -3.89
C LYS A 101 -5.88 8.26 -3.37
N PHE A 102 -6.45 9.39 -2.97
CA PHE A 102 -7.88 9.50 -2.69
C PHE A 102 -8.66 9.94 -3.93
N ASP A 103 -9.84 9.36 -4.13
CA ASP A 103 -10.85 9.90 -5.04
C ASP A 103 -11.85 10.83 -4.33
N ARG A 104 -12.81 11.37 -5.10
CA ARG A 104 -13.82 12.30 -4.57
C ARG A 104 -14.75 11.68 -3.53
N ASP A 105 -14.93 10.36 -3.56
CA ASP A 105 -15.84 9.64 -2.66
C ASP A 105 -15.12 9.17 -1.38
N GLY A 106 -13.84 9.53 -1.22
CA GLY A 106 -13.03 9.17 -0.05
C GLY A 106 -12.50 7.74 -0.09
N ARG A 107 -12.55 7.05 -1.24
CA ARG A 107 -11.89 5.75 -1.38
C ARG A 107 -10.39 5.96 -1.48
N LEU A 108 -9.63 5.18 -0.71
CA LEU A 108 -8.17 5.17 -0.77
C LEU A 108 -7.72 4.10 -1.77
N TRP A 109 -7.17 4.54 -2.89
CA TRP A 109 -6.55 3.68 -3.88
C TRP A 109 -5.12 3.36 -3.46
N ILE A 110 -4.77 2.08 -3.46
CA ILE A 110 -3.48 1.53 -3.04
C ILE A 110 -2.87 0.80 -4.23
N GLN A 111 -1.66 1.16 -4.63
CA GLN A 111 -0.90 0.54 -5.72
C GLN A 111 0.30 -0.22 -5.13
N THR A 112 0.75 -1.29 -5.78
CA THR A 112 1.82 -2.13 -5.24
C THR A 112 3.04 -2.20 -6.15
N ASP A 113 4.22 -2.12 -5.52
CA ASP A 113 5.53 -2.42 -6.10
C ASP A 113 6.22 -3.51 -5.27
N GLY A 114 5.74 -4.74 -5.44
CA GLY A 114 6.11 -5.88 -4.63
C GLY A 114 6.67 -7.04 -5.40
N SER A 115 7.00 -8.10 -4.66
CA SER A 115 7.35 -9.37 -5.26
C SER A 115 6.15 -9.98 -5.97
N TYR A 116 6.32 -10.23 -7.26
CA TYR A 116 5.40 -10.99 -8.12
C TYR A 116 5.82 -12.46 -8.28
N SER A 117 6.67 -12.98 -7.38
CA SER A 117 7.16 -14.37 -7.48
C SER A 117 6.06 -15.41 -7.30
N ASN A 118 4.97 -15.03 -6.61
CA ASN A 118 3.84 -15.88 -6.25
C ASN A 118 4.25 -17.21 -5.59
N LYS A 119 5.37 -17.20 -4.85
CA LYS A 119 5.99 -18.38 -4.23
C LYS A 119 6.46 -18.02 -2.82
N GLY A 120 6.62 -19.04 -1.97
CA GLY A 120 7.10 -18.87 -0.59
C GLY A 120 6.25 -17.87 0.19
N GLU A 121 6.91 -16.89 0.79
CA GLU A 121 6.30 -15.76 1.53
C GLU A 121 5.21 -15.02 0.73
N TYR A 122 5.35 -14.95 -0.59
CA TYR A 122 4.44 -14.23 -1.49
C TYR A 122 3.43 -15.14 -2.19
N ALA A 123 3.32 -16.42 -1.76
CA ALA A 123 2.42 -17.38 -2.39
C ALA A 123 0.96 -16.90 -2.35
N GLY A 124 0.29 -16.96 -3.49
CA GLY A 124 -1.10 -16.54 -3.68
C GLY A 124 -1.31 -15.03 -3.83
N MET A 125 -0.26 -14.20 -3.84
CA MET A 125 -0.39 -12.74 -4.06
C MET A 125 -0.42 -12.36 -5.55
N GLY A 126 0.19 -13.17 -6.43
CA GLY A 126 0.19 -12.93 -7.88
C GLY A 126 1.08 -11.74 -8.31
N ASN A 127 0.71 -11.11 -9.43
CA ASN A 127 1.37 -9.90 -9.92
C ASN A 127 0.97 -8.68 -9.06
N ASN A 128 1.71 -7.58 -9.23
CA ASN A 128 1.34 -6.29 -8.66
C ASN A 128 -0.07 -5.86 -9.05
N CYS A 129 -0.72 -5.11 -8.17
CA CYS A 129 -2.14 -4.86 -8.23
C CYS A 129 -2.49 -3.45 -7.73
N MET A 130 -3.74 -3.05 -7.98
CA MET A 130 -4.35 -1.90 -7.32
C MET A 130 -5.53 -2.38 -6.49
N LEU A 131 -5.64 -1.83 -5.29
CA LEU A 131 -6.73 -2.09 -4.36
C LEU A 131 -7.46 -0.78 -4.06
N ALA A 132 -8.72 -0.90 -3.66
CA ALA A 132 -9.49 0.19 -3.10
C ALA A 132 -9.79 -0.13 -1.63
N ALA A 133 -9.52 0.82 -0.75
CA ALA A 133 -9.79 0.72 0.67
C ALA A 133 -10.84 1.75 1.10
N ASN A 134 -11.69 1.36 2.04
CA ASN A 134 -12.53 2.27 2.79
C ASN A 134 -11.80 2.69 4.08
N PRO A 135 -11.36 3.95 4.21
CA PRO A 135 -10.60 4.39 5.39
C PRO A 135 -11.39 4.35 6.69
N LYS A 136 -12.73 4.42 6.63
CA LYS A 136 -13.62 4.44 7.80
C LYS A 136 -13.84 3.03 8.35
N THR A 137 -13.97 2.01 7.48
CA THR A 137 -14.24 0.62 7.89
C THR A 137 -13.00 -0.27 7.90
N GLY A 138 -11.92 0.15 7.21
CA GLY A 138 -10.72 -0.65 6.99
C GLY A 138 -10.89 -1.74 5.93
N GLU A 139 -12.05 -1.85 5.27
CA GLU A 139 -12.28 -2.83 4.19
C GLU A 139 -11.36 -2.56 3.00
N ILE A 140 -10.73 -3.60 2.45
CA ILE A 140 -9.83 -3.51 1.29
C ILE A 140 -10.25 -4.54 0.24
N LYS A 141 -10.42 -4.10 -1.01
CA LYS A 141 -10.76 -4.95 -2.16
C LYS A 141 -9.75 -4.76 -3.28
N ARG A 142 -9.29 -5.87 -3.86
CA ARG A 142 -8.48 -5.82 -5.09
C ARG A 142 -9.37 -5.39 -6.24
N PHE A 143 -8.90 -4.41 -7.01
CA PHE A 143 -9.65 -3.81 -8.12
C PHE A 143 -9.04 -4.19 -9.47
N LEU A 144 -7.70 -4.15 -9.60
CA LEU A 144 -7.00 -4.57 -10.82
C LEU A 144 -5.73 -5.35 -10.47
N THR A 145 -5.30 -6.23 -11.37
CA THR A 145 -3.99 -6.89 -11.34
C THR A 145 -3.27 -6.60 -12.65
N GLY A 146 -2.00 -6.22 -12.54
CA GLY A 146 -1.16 -5.86 -13.68
C GLY A 146 -0.63 -7.05 -14.48
N PRO A 147 -0.04 -6.78 -15.65
CA PRO A 147 0.67 -7.78 -16.44
C PRO A 147 1.90 -8.33 -15.71
N ILE A 148 2.54 -9.31 -16.35
CA ILE A 148 3.73 -9.99 -15.81
C ILE A 148 4.83 -8.97 -15.53
N ALA A 149 5.34 -9.03 -14.30
CA ALA A 149 6.51 -8.27 -13.85
C ALA A 149 6.40 -6.77 -14.16
N CYS A 150 5.23 -6.19 -13.92
CA CYS A 150 5.11 -4.74 -13.77
C CYS A 150 5.00 -4.38 -12.29
N GLU A 151 5.16 -3.12 -11.97
CA GLU A 151 4.51 -2.50 -10.81
C GLU A 151 3.25 -1.76 -11.29
N ILE A 152 2.34 -1.50 -10.35
CA ILE A 152 1.24 -0.56 -10.57
C ILE A 152 1.63 0.74 -9.89
N THR A 153 1.72 1.83 -10.63
CA THR A 153 2.14 3.13 -10.07
C THR A 153 1.60 4.29 -10.89
N GLY A 154 1.40 5.44 -10.26
CA GLY A 154 0.77 6.60 -10.88
C GLY A 154 -0.74 6.43 -11.04
N ILE A 155 -1.48 7.42 -10.57
CA ILE A 155 -2.94 7.42 -10.64
C ILE A 155 -3.49 8.84 -10.80
N ALA A 156 -4.45 9.01 -11.70
CA ALA A 156 -5.20 10.24 -11.90
C ALA A 156 -6.66 9.92 -12.26
N PHE A 157 -7.52 10.90 -12.08
CA PHE A 157 -8.93 10.85 -12.46
C PHE A 157 -9.20 12.02 -13.38
N ASP A 158 -10.15 11.85 -14.30
CA ASP A 158 -10.78 12.98 -14.98
C ASP A 158 -11.67 13.77 -14.01
N GLU A 159 -12.18 14.91 -14.48
CA GLU A 159 -12.92 15.86 -13.62
C GLU A 159 -14.21 15.27 -13.04
N ASP A 160 -14.90 14.42 -13.80
CA ASP A 160 -16.15 13.78 -13.38
C ASP A 160 -15.97 12.40 -12.74
N TYR A 161 -14.72 11.94 -12.59
CA TYR A 161 -14.32 10.65 -11.99
C TYR A 161 -14.95 9.43 -12.68
N THR A 162 -15.25 9.54 -13.98
CA THR A 162 -15.71 8.41 -14.79
C THR A 162 -14.56 7.66 -15.44
N THR A 163 -13.39 8.31 -15.55
CA THR A 163 -12.14 7.71 -16.06
C THR A 163 -11.06 7.73 -14.98
N MET A 164 -10.44 6.57 -14.77
CA MET A 164 -9.26 6.43 -13.93
C MET A 164 -8.05 6.05 -14.80
N PHE A 165 -7.03 6.90 -14.77
CA PHE A 165 -5.75 6.67 -15.42
C PHE A 165 -4.79 6.00 -14.43
N VAL A 166 -4.24 4.85 -14.80
CA VAL A 166 -3.33 4.06 -13.96
C VAL A 166 -2.09 3.70 -14.77
N GLY A 167 -0.90 3.95 -14.21
CA GLY A 167 0.35 3.56 -14.84
C GLY A 167 0.67 2.07 -14.62
N ILE A 168 1.19 1.46 -15.69
CA ILE A 168 1.75 0.11 -15.69
C ILE A 168 3.24 0.27 -16.01
N GLN A 169 4.10 0.20 -14.99
CA GLN A 169 5.53 0.47 -15.19
C GLN A 169 6.29 -0.83 -15.46
N HIS A 170 7.28 -0.73 -16.36
CA HIS A 170 8.27 -1.77 -16.69
C HIS A 170 7.73 -3.21 -16.86
N PRO A 171 6.62 -3.44 -17.59
CA PRO A 171 6.13 -4.79 -17.83
C PRO A 171 7.24 -5.66 -18.44
N GLY A 172 7.46 -6.86 -17.88
CA GLY A 172 8.51 -7.77 -18.32
C GLY A 172 9.89 -7.47 -17.73
N GLU A 173 9.99 -6.70 -16.65
CA GLU A 173 11.27 -6.46 -15.99
C GLU A 173 12.01 -7.77 -15.66
N GLY A 174 13.34 -7.73 -15.59
CA GLY A 174 14.13 -8.93 -15.33
C GLY A 174 13.97 -10.03 -16.40
N LEU A 175 13.70 -9.63 -17.65
CA LEU A 175 13.50 -10.51 -18.81
C LEU A 175 12.32 -11.48 -18.65
N LYS A 176 11.29 -11.08 -17.89
CA LYS A 176 10.05 -11.85 -17.77
C LYS A 176 9.21 -11.69 -19.04
N GLY A 177 8.53 -12.76 -19.43
CA GLY A 177 7.81 -12.84 -20.70
C GLY A 177 6.52 -12.02 -20.72
N SER A 178 6.63 -10.69 -20.77
CA SER A 178 5.50 -9.79 -21.01
C SER A 178 5.54 -9.26 -22.43
N THR A 179 4.40 -9.32 -23.12
CA THR A 179 4.18 -8.69 -24.44
C THR A 179 3.16 -7.55 -24.36
N PHE A 180 2.77 -7.15 -23.15
CA PHE A 180 1.86 -6.03 -22.92
C PHE A 180 2.42 -4.72 -23.51
N PRO A 181 1.58 -3.83 -24.08
CA PRO A 181 0.11 -3.95 -24.20
C PRO A 181 -0.37 -4.60 -25.51
N TYR A 182 0.53 -4.93 -26.45
CA TYR A 182 0.18 -5.28 -27.84
C TYR A 182 0.25 -6.78 -28.15
N GLY A 183 0.34 -7.61 -27.12
CA GLY A 183 0.67 -9.03 -27.19
C GLY A 183 -0.12 -9.86 -28.18
#